data_AF-A0A9D4GNU6-F1
#
_entry.id   AF-A0A9D4GNU6-F1
#
_cell.length_a   1.000
_cell.length_b   1.000
_cell.length_c   1.000
_cell.angle_alpha   90.00
_cell.angle_beta   90.00
_cell.angle_gamma   90.00
#
_symmetry.space_group_name_H-M   'P 1'
#
loop_
_entity.id
_entity.type
_entity.pdbx_description
1 polymer ?
#
loop_
_entity_poly.entity_id
_entity_poly.type
_entity_poly.pdbx_seq_one_letter_code
_entity_poly.pdbx_strand_id
1 'polypeptide(L)'
;MPCKKKKVVQHVHSSPAQKSAKAVSNKYKLKGKRMSPRKTMAVRRALYSVCNESMSLRKAARECNLSYSFLQRRYSGETDIDKVKGPATIFTKEEEENMASWLSEMAQRGMGLRTCEFLDFVQDVVKREKRKTPFTDGRPGYSWYIAFMNRNSNLHRHSHRNST
;
A
#
# COMPACT_ATOMS: atom_id res chain seq x y z
N MET A 1 59.25 -16.23 6.09
CA MET A 1 58.27 -15.11 6.16
C MET A 1 57.11 -15.41 5.20
N PRO A 2 55.91 -15.79 5.68
CA PRO A 2 54.77 -16.05 4.79
C PRO A 2 54.04 -14.74 4.41
N CYS A 3 53.96 -14.48 3.10
CA CYS A 3 53.33 -13.30 2.52
C CYS A 3 51.79 -13.44 2.54
N LYS A 4 51.08 -12.54 3.24
CA LYS A 4 49.60 -12.58 3.34
C LYS A 4 48.96 -12.25 1.99
N LYS A 5 48.33 -13.23 1.34
CA LYS A 5 47.53 -13.01 0.13
C LYS A 5 46.29 -12.15 0.47
N LYS A 6 46.20 -10.93 -0.08
CA LYS A 6 45.00 -10.09 0.02
C LYS A 6 43.86 -10.76 -0.78
N LYS A 7 42.73 -11.07 -0.14
CA LYS A 7 41.50 -11.49 -0.84
C LYS A 7 40.99 -10.31 -1.67
N VAL A 8 41.04 -10.44 -2.99
CA VAL A 8 40.37 -9.51 -3.91
C VAL A 8 38.87 -9.76 -3.80
N VAL A 9 38.17 -8.88 -3.07
CA VAL A 9 36.69 -8.89 -3.06
C VAL A 9 36.24 -8.31 -4.39
N GLN A 10 35.86 -9.17 -5.33
CA GLN A 10 35.27 -8.74 -6.59
C GLN A 10 33.92 -8.07 -6.29
N HIS A 11 33.84 -6.76 -6.48
CA HIS A 11 32.57 -6.06 -6.43
C HIS A 11 31.77 -6.40 -7.68
N VAL A 12 30.77 -7.28 -7.53
CA VAL A 12 29.88 -7.68 -8.63
C VAL A 12 29.06 -6.46 -9.06
N HIS A 13 29.46 -5.80 -10.15
CA HIS A 13 28.71 -4.69 -10.71
C HIS A 13 27.48 -5.25 -11.44
N SER A 14 26.29 -4.86 -10.97
CA SER A 14 25.04 -5.23 -11.63
C SER A 14 24.96 -4.58 -13.02
N SER A 15 24.67 -5.40 -14.03
CA SER A 15 24.48 -4.96 -15.42
C SER A 15 23.37 -3.89 -15.52
N PRO A 16 23.45 -2.94 -16.47
CA PRO A 16 22.39 -1.96 -16.72
C PRO A 16 20.99 -2.58 -16.87
N ALA A 17 20.89 -3.75 -17.50
CA ALA A 17 19.63 -4.49 -17.64
C ALA A 17 19.12 -5.06 -16.31
N GLN A 18 20.02 -5.51 -15.43
CA GLN A 18 19.66 -5.97 -14.09
C GLN A 18 19.21 -4.79 -13.21
N LYS A 19 19.84 -3.62 -13.37
CA LYS A 19 19.44 -2.38 -12.69
C LYS A 19 18.05 -1.92 -13.17
N SER A 20 17.79 -1.93 -14.48
CA SER A 20 16.48 -1.57 -15.04
C SER A 20 15.40 -2.56 -14.61
N ALA A 21 15.66 -3.87 -14.68
CA ALA A 21 14.73 -4.90 -14.20
C ALA A 21 14.44 -4.77 -12.69
N LYS A 22 15.45 -4.42 -11.87
CA LYS A 22 15.28 -4.19 -10.44
C LYS A 22 14.51 -2.91 -10.15
N ALA A 23 14.69 -1.84 -10.94
CA ALA A 23 13.89 -0.62 -10.85
C ALA A 23 12.43 -0.86 -11.25
N VAL A 24 12.19 -1.61 -12.32
CA VAL A 24 10.85 -2.04 -12.77
C VAL A 24 10.19 -2.94 -11.71
N SER A 25 10.92 -3.93 -11.18
CA SER A 25 10.46 -4.79 -10.09
C SER A 25 10.14 -3.99 -8.83
N ASN A 26 11.01 -3.07 -8.40
CA ASN A 26 10.77 -2.20 -7.25
C ASN A 26 9.56 -1.28 -7.47
N LYS A 27 9.37 -0.76 -8.69
CA LYS A 27 8.17 0.02 -9.07
C LYS A 27 6.88 -0.79 -8.89
N TYR A 28 6.90 -2.10 -9.12
CA TYR A 28 5.75 -2.99 -8.94
C TYR A 28 5.64 -3.61 -7.53
N LYS A 29 6.75 -3.82 -6.81
CA LYS A 29 6.78 -4.28 -5.40
C LYS A 29 6.24 -3.25 -4.41
N LEU A 30 6.28 -1.96 -4.76
CA LEU A 30 5.73 -0.85 -3.95
C LEU A 30 4.21 -0.66 -4.10
N LYS A 31 3.50 -1.49 -4.89
CA LYS A 31 2.08 -1.30 -5.27
C LYS A 31 1.04 -1.81 -4.25
N GLY A 32 1.36 -1.75 -2.97
CA GLY A 32 0.41 -1.92 -1.87
C GLY A 32 0.79 -0.94 -0.77
N LYS A 33 0.46 0.34 -0.95
CA LYS A 33 0.87 1.41 -0.02
C LYS A 33 0.09 1.34 1.29
N ARG A 34 0.42 0.36 2.13
CA ARG A 34 0.24 0.40 3.59
C ARG A 34 1.59 0.70 4.20
N MET A 35 1.63 1.41 5.32
CA MET A 35 2.87 1.51 6.08
C MET A 35 3.32 0.08 6.43
N SER A 36 4.61 -0.23 6.27
CA SER A 36 5.14 -1.57 6.60
C SER A 36 4.68 -1.94 8.01
N PRO A 37 4.19 -3.18 8.26
CA PRO A 37 3.71 -3.58 9.57
C PRO A 37 4.68 -3.24 10.71
N ARG A 38 5.99 -3.41 10.46
CA ARG A 38 7.06 -3.03 11.40
C ARG A 38 7.05 -1.54 11.74
N LYS A 39 6.86 -0.68 10.74
CA LYS A 39 6.85 0.78 10.94
C LYS A 39 5.55 1.25 11.59
N THR A 40 4.41 0.64 11.24
CA THR A 40 3.14 0.88 11.92
C THR A 40 3.23 0.54 13.40
N MET A 41 3.82 -0.62 13.73
CA MET A 41 4.03 -1.03 15.11
C MET A 41 4.96 -0.08 15.87
N ALA A 42 6.04 0.40 15.23
CA ALA A 42 6.92 1.41 15.81
C ALA A 42 6.20 2.74 16.12
N VAL A 43 5.31 3.20 15.23
CA VAL A 43 4.49 4.40 15.48
C VAL A 43 3.56 4.20 16.68
N ARG A 44 2.83 3.08 16.71
CA ARG A 44 1.88 2.77 17.80
C ARG A 44 2.62 2.65 19.14
N ARG A 45 3.77 1.98 19.16
CA ARG A 45 4.63 1.90 20.35
C ARG A 45 5.10 3.28 20.81
N ALA A 46 5.58 4.11 19.89
CA ALA A 46 6.03 5.46 20.23
C ALA A 46 4.91 6.32 20.84
N LEU A 47 3.69 6.25 20.28
CA LEU A 47 2.53 6.97 20.82
C LEU A 47 2.11 6.42 22.19
N TYR A 48 2.12 5.10 22.37
CA TYR A 48 1.84 4.46 23.64
C TYR A 48 2.82 4.90 24.74
N SER A 49 4.12 4.91 24.46
CA SER A 49 5.15 5.36 25.43
C SER A 49 5.02 6.84 25.80
N VAL A 50 4.52 7.69 24.89
CA VAL A 50 4.25 9.10 25.19
C VAL A 50 3.05 9.26 26.10
N CYS A 51 1.98 8.49 25.87
CA CYS A 51 0.75 8.60 26.67
C CYS A 51 0.85 7.90 28.03
N ASN A 52 1.52 6.74 28.11
CA ASN A 52 1.46 5.86 29.28
C ASN A 52 2.77 5.79 30.08
N GLU A 53 3.92 5.93 29.42
CA GLU A 53 5.25 5.80 30.05
C GLU A 53 5.89 7.18 30.31
N SER A 54 5.11 8.27 30.15
CA SER A 54 5.52 9.66 30.36
C SER A 54 6.80 10.07 29.61
N MET A 55 7.05 9.50 28.44
CA MET A 55 8.18 9.88 27.60
C MET A 55 7.89 11.12 26.78
N SER A 56 8.88 11.99 26.61
CA SER A 56 8.76 13.09 25.64
C SER A 56 8.65 12.55 24.21
N LEU A 57 7.88 13.24 23.38
CA LEU A 57 7.70 12.90 21.97
C LEU A 57 9.04 12.75 21.22
N ARG A 58 10.03 13.57 21.57
CA ARG A 58 11.38 13.52 20.99
C ARG A 58 12.17 12.30 21.46
N LYS A 59 11.99 11.84 22.70
CA LYS A 59 12.60 10.60 23.22
C LYS A 59 11.98 9.38 22.55
N ALA A 60 10.65 9.28 22.53
CA ALA A 60 9.94 8.17 21.90
C ALA A 60 10.26 8.02 20.40
N ALA A 61 10.39 9.14 19.69
CA ALA A 61 10.79 9.14 18.28
C ALA A 61 12.19 8.54 18.08
N ARG A 62 13.17 8.89 18.94
CA ARG A 62 14.53 8.32 18.85
C ARG A 62 14.54 6.82 19.14
N GLU A 63 13.86 6.38 20.19
CA GLU A 63 13.81 4.96 20.57
C GLU A 63 13.17 4.08 19.49
N CYS A 64 12.12 4.58 18.83
CA CYS A 64 11.46 3.88 17.74
C CYS A 64 12.10 4.15 16.35
N ASN A 65 13.22 4.87 16.30
CA ASN A 65 13.94 5.25 15.08
C ASN A 65 13.02 5.93 14.03
N LEU A 66 12.18 6.86 14.52
CA LEU A 66 11.26 7.69 13.75
C LEU A 66 11.74 9.15 13.75
N SER A 67 11.39 9.89 12.71
CA SER A 67 11.59 11.35 12.71
C SER A 67 10.61 12.02 13.67
N TYR A 68 11.07 13.04 14.39
CA TYR A 68 10.25 13.82 15.31
C TYR A 68 9.00 14.40 14.62
N SER A 69 9.17 15.07 13.47
CA SER A 69 8.05 15.67 12.74
C SER A 69 7.05 14.63 12.24
N PHE A 70 7.53 13.43 11.87
CA PHE A 70 6.67 12.32 11.45
C PHE A 70 5.77 11.81 12.58
N LEU A 71 6.28 11.78 13.83
CA LEU A 71 5.50 11.38 15.00
C LEU A 71 4.61 12.52 15.49
N GLN A 72 5.10 13.76 15.49
CA GLN A 72 4.36 14.96 15.90
C GLN A 72 3.08 15.18 15.09
N ARG A 73 3.14 15.04 13.77
CA ARG A 73 1.95 15.18 12.90
C ARG A 73 0.88 14.11 13.16
N ARG A 74 1.26 12.96 13.70
CA ARG A 74 0.30 11.91 14.12
C ARG A 74 -0.22 12.14 15.52
N TYR A 75 0.65 12.57 16.42
CA TYR A 75 0.30 12.89 17.79
C TYR A 75 -0.69 14.07 17.87
N SER A 76 -0.48 15.10 17.04
CA SER A 76 -1.37 16.28 16.94
C SER A 76 -2.69 16.02 16.19
N GLY A 77 -2.88 14.84 15.58
CA GLY A 77 -4.06 14.53 14.78
C GLY A 77 -4.08 15.12 13.38
N GLU A 78 -3.04 15.85 12.94
CA GLU A 78 -2.96 16.36 11.55
C GLU A 78 -2.97 15.24 10.51
N THR A 79 -2.48 14.06 10.89
CA THR A 79 -2.45 12.86 10.03
C THR A 79 -2.86 11.62 10.82
N ASP A 80 -3.69 10.77 10.22
CA ASP A 80 -4.01 9.48 10.84
C ASP A 80 -2.75 8.66 11.09
N ILE A 81 -2.79 7.87 12.16
CA ILE A 81 -1.68 7.02 12.62
C ILE A 81 -1.18 6.12 11.48
N ASP A 82 -2.12 5.52 10.74
CA ASP A 82 -1.84 4.57 9.67
C ASP A 82 -1.75 5.22 8.28
N LYS A 83 -1.88 6.55 8.18
CA LYS A 83 -1.88 7.28 6.91
C LYS A 83 -0.55 7.12 6.17
N VAL A 84 -0.65 6.84 4.87
CA VAL A 84 0.49 6.61 3.98
C VAL A 84 0.74 7.82 3.07
N LYS A 85 1.97 7.95 2.59
CA LYS A 85 2.36 8.99 1.62
C LYS A 85 1.74 8.73 0.24
N GLY A 86 0.83 9.59 -0.17
CA GLY A 86 0.28 9.63 -1.52
C GLY A 86 -1.04 10.38 -1.60
N PRO A 87 -1.58 10.56 -2.83
CA PRO A 87 -2.92 11.08 -3.04
C PRO A 87 -3.95 10.21 -2.32
N ALA A 88 -5.00 10.86 -1.81
CA ALA A 88 -6.14 10.16 -1.23
C ALA A 88 -6.82 9.28 -2.29
N THR A 89 -7.45 8.19 -1.84
CA THR A 89 -8.35 7.40 -2.68
C THR A 89 -9.58 8.22 -3.02
N ILE A 90 -10.18 7.95 -4.19
CA ILE A 90 -11.39 8.63 -4.67
C ILE A 90 -12.64 8.16 -3.90
N PHE A 91 -12.59 6.92 -3.43
CA PHE A 91 -13.59 6.29 -2.60
C PHE A 91 -13.10 6.19 -1.15
N THR A 92 -14.04 6.24 -0.22
CA THR A 92 -13.76 6.01 1.20
C THR A 92 -13.41 4.53 1.42
N LYS A 93 -12.84 4.23 2.60
CA LYS A 93 -12.52 2.83 2.96
C LYS A 93 -13.78 1.96 2.99
N GLU A 94 -14.88 2.50 3.50
CA GLU A 94 -16.18 1.81 3.59
C GLU A 94 -16.75 1.52 2.20
N GLU A 95 -16.68 2.50 1.29
CA GLU A 95 -17.11 2.31 -0.10
C GLU A 95 -16.27 1.25 -0.82
N GLU A 96 -14.94 1.27 -0.65
CA GLU A 96 -14.06 0.24 -1.23
C GLU A 96 -14.35 -1.16 -0.65
N GLU A 97 -14.68 -1.26 0.64
CA GLU A 97 -15.06 -2.51 1.31
C GLU A 97 -16.40 -3.04 0.79
N ASN A 98 -17.40 -2.16 0.60
CA ASN A 98 -18.69 -2.54 0.03
C ASN A 98 -18.55 -3.04 -1.43
N MET A 99 -17.77 -2.33 -2.25
CA MET A 99 -17.46 -2.77 -3.62
C MET A 99 -16.74 -4.11 -3.63
N ALA A 100 -15.81 -4.32 -2.70
CA ALA A 100 -15.11 -5.60 -2.56
C ALA A 100 -16.07 -6.73 -2.14
N SER A 101 -16.93 -6.52 -1.14
CA SER A 101 -17.92 -7.51 -0.71
C SER A 101 -18.82 -7.92 -1.86
N TRP A 102 -19.34 -6.96 -2.61
CA TRP A 102 -20.18 -7.22 -3.78
C TRP A 102 -19.47 -8.06 -4.85
N LEU A 103 -18.21 -7.73 -5.19
CA LEU A 103 -17.42 -8.54 -6.12
C LEU A 103 -17.21 -9.98 -5.62
N SER A 104 -16.98 -10.16 -4.32
CA SER A 104 -16.82 -11.48 -3.70
C SER A 104 -18.10 -12.29 -3.78
N GLU A 105 -19.25 -11.68 -3.46
CA GLU A 105 -20.56 -12.32 -3.53
C GLU A 105 -20.92 -12.74 -4.96
N MET A 106 -20.68 -11.87 -5.94
CA MET A 106 -20.92 -12.17 -7.35
C MET A 106 -20.05 -13.34 -7.83
N ALA A 107 -18.77 -13.38 -7.43
CA ALA A 107 -17.89 -14.51 -7.73
C ALA A 107 -18.37 -15.82 -7.07
N GLN A 108 -18.85 -15.78 -5.82
CA GLN A 108 -19.38 -16.97 -5.13
C GLN A 108 -20.64 -17.52 -5.79
N ARG A 109 -21.46 -16.66 -6.39
CA ARG A 109 -22.68 -17.05 -7.13
C ARG A 109 -22.39 -17.52 -8.57
N GLY A 110 -21.11 -17.63 -8.97
CA GLY A 110 -20.71 -18.03 -10.33
C GLY A 110 -20.83 -16.91 -11.37
N MET A 111 -21.16 -15.69 -10.95
CA MET A 111 -21.31 -14.51 -11.81
C MET A 111 -20.11 -13.57 -11.63
N GLY A 112 -18.90 -14.08 -11.81
CA GLY A 112 -17.69 -13.26 -11.72
C GLY A 112 -17.70 -12.13 -12.76
N LEU A 113 -17.70 -10.88 -12.29
CA LEU A 113 -17.68 -9.71 -13.16
C LEU A 113 -16.35 -9.60 -13.90
N ARG A 114 -16.41 -9.29 -15.19
CA ARG A 114 -15.22 -8.95 -15.97
C ARG A 114 -14.69 -7.60 -15.50
N THR A 115 -13.39 -7.41 -15.60
CA THR A 115 -12.75 -6.14 -15.19
C THR A 115 -13.37 -4.92 -15.88
N CYS A 116 -13.75 -5.03 -17.15
CA CYS A 116 -14.40 -3.94 -17.88
C CYS A 116 -15.74 -3.55 -17.26
N GLU A 117 -16.58 -4.52 -16.91
CA GLU A 117 -17.93 -4.29 -16.34
C GLU A 117 -17.85 -3.65 -14.97
N PHE A 118 -16.86 -4.04 -14.15
CA PHE A 118 -16.62 -3.37 -12.88
C PHE A 118 -16.16 -1.91 -13.10
N LEU A 119 -15.32 -1.65 -14.10
CA LEU A 119 -14.89 -0.28 -14.42
C LEU A 119 -16.05 0.58 -14.96
N ASP A 120 -16.97 0.00 -15.73
CA ASP A 120 -18.21 0.64 -16.16
C ASP A 120 -19.08 1.03 -14.96
N PHE A 121 -19.30 0.10 -14.04
CA PHE A 121 -20.03 0.34 -12.80
C PHE A 121 -19.42 1.50 -11.99
N VAL A 122 -18.10 1.50 -11.82
CA VAL A 122 -17.40 2.58 -11.08
C VAL A 122 -17.54 3.92 -11.82
N GLN A 123 -17.49 3.92 -13.17
CA GLN A 123 -17.72 5.14 -13.96
C GLN A 123 -19.13 5.69 -13.74
N ASP A 124 -20.14 4.84 -13.70
CA ASP A 124 -21.53 5.26 -13.46
C ASP A 124 -21.73 5.84 -12.07
N VAL A 125 -21.12 5.23 -11.04
CA VAL A 125 -21.10 5.77 -9.67
C VAL A 125 -20.48 7.17 -9.65
N VAL A 126 -19.30 7.33 -10.27
CA VAL A 126 -18.58 8.61 -10.33
C VAL A 126 -19.40 9.69 -11.04
N LYS A 127 -20.05 9.34 -12.16
CA LYS A 127 -20.90 10.27 -12.93
C LYS A 127 -22.15 10.67 -12.16
N ARG A 128 -22.85 9.70 -11.55
CA ARG A 128 -24.07 9.94 -10.75
C ARG A 128 -23.80 10.88 -9.59
N GLU A 129 -22.68 10.69 -8.91
CA GLU A 129 -22.30 11.47 -7.74
C GLU A 129 -21.51 12.75 -8.09
N LYS A 130 -21.25 13.00 -9.38
CA LYS A 130 -20.51 14.16 -9.90
C LYS A 130 -19.18 14.39 -9.16
N ARG A 131 -18.48 13.31 -8.78
CA ARG A 131 -17.22 13.40 -8.03
C ARG A 131 -16.11 14.01 -8.90
N LYS A 132 -15.29 14.88 -8.30
CA LYS A 132 -14.05 15.34 -8.91
C LYS A 132 -13.04 14.19 -8.89
N THR A 133 -12.77 13.59 -10.04
CA THR A 133 -11.83 12.48 -10.17
C THR A 133 -10.72 12.82 -11.16
N PRO A 134 -9.50 12.25 -10.99
CA PRO A 134 -8.41 12.36 -11.96
C PRO A 134 -8.60 11.42 -13.17
N PHE A 135 -9.78 10.81 -13.33
CA PHE A 135 -10.05 9.84 -14.38
C PHE A 135 -10.39 10.55 -15.69
N THR A 136 -9.88 10.03 -16.81
CA THR A 136 -10.31 10.45 -18.14
C THR A 136 -11.78 10.09 -18.32
N ASP A 137 -12.63 11.09 -18.60
CA ASP A 137 -14.09 10.94 -18.78
C ASP A 137 -14.83 10.23 -17.63
N GLY A 138 -14.29 10.37 -16.40
CA GLY A 138 -14.81 9.73 -15.20
C GLY A 138 -14.61 8.21 -15.15
N ARG A 139 -13.91 7.61 -16.12
CA ARG A 139 -13.65 6.17 -16.18
C ARG A 139 -12.32 5.81 -15.53
N PRO A 140 -12.31 4.96 -14.47
CA PRO A 140 -11.06 4.46 -13.94
C PRO A 140 -10.33 3.57 -14.96
N GLY A 141 -9.01 3.71 -15.02
CA GLY A 141 -8.17 2.86 -15.85
C GLY A 141 -7.82 1.53 -15.18
N TYR A 142 -7.23 0.62 -15.96
CA TYR A 142 -6.75 -0.69 -15.46
C TYR A 142 -5.75 -0.55 -14.29
N SER A 143 -4.91 0.49 -14.31
CA SER A 143 -3.98 0.78 -13.21
C SER A 143 -4.67 1.03 -11.87
N TRP A 144 -5.84 1.67 -11.89
CA TRP A 144 -6.66 1.91 -10.71
C TRP A 144 -7.28 0.59 -10.22
N TYR A 145 -7.80 -0.24 -11.13
CA TYR A 145 -8.35 -1.56 -10.79
C TYR A 145 -7.31 -2.44 -10.08
N ILE A 146 -6.09 -2.54 -10.60
CA ILE A 146 -5.00 -3.30 -9.95
C ILE A 146 -4.70 -2.72 -8.56
N ALA A 147 -4.68 -1.40 -8.41
CA ALA A 147 -4.46 -0.77 -7.12
C ALA A 147 -5.60 -1.07 -6.13
N PHE A 148 -6.86 -1.10 -6.60
CA PHE A 148 -8.03 -1.48 -5.82
C PHE A 148 -7.94 -2.94 -5.35
N MET A 149 -7.61 -3.87 -6.24
CA MET A 149 -7.43 -5.30 -5.90
C MET A 149 -6.29 -5.51 -4.90
N ASN A 150 -5.19 -4.76 -5.03
CA ASN A 150 -4.07 -4.84 -4.08
C ASN A 150 -4.43 -4.29 -2.69
N ARG A 151 -5.31 -3.29 -2.61
CA ARG A 151 -5.85 -2.79 -1.33
C ARG A 151 -6.79 -3.82 -0.71
N ASN A 152 -7.59 -4.49 -1.54
CA ASN A 152 -8.58 -5.49 -1.15
C ASN A 152 -8.11 -6.91 -1.45
N SER A 153 -6.94 -7.29 -0.92
CA SER A 153 -6.31 -8.60 -1.21
C SER A 153 -7.14 -9.81 -0.78
N ASN A 154 -8.20 -9.60 0.01
CA ASN A 154 -9.18 -10.64 0.36
C ASN A 154 -9.88 -11.20 -0.89
N LEU A 155 -10.01 -10.42 -1.97
CA LEU A 155 -10.68 -10.83 -3.21
C LEU A 155 -9.86 -11.82 -4.04
N HIS A 156 -8.52 -11.77 -3.96
CA HIS A 156 -7.63 -12.61 -4.77
C HIS A 156 -7.56 -14.06 -4.27
N ARG A 157 -7.99 -14.34 -3.02
CA ARG A 157 -7.79 -15.65 -2.40
C ARG A 157 -8.62 -16.78 -3.04
N HIS A 158 -9.65 -16.44 -3.82
CA HIS A 158 -10.63 -17.41 -4.32
C HIS A 158 -10.30 -18.06 -5.68
N SER A 159 -9.20 -17.69 -6.35
CA SER A 159 -8.88 -18.27 -7.67
C SER A 159 -8.08 -19.58 -7.65
N HIS A 160 -7.65 -20.08 -6.47
CA HIS A 160 -6.68 -21.20 -6.36
C HIS A 160 -7.16 -22.43 -5.56
N ARG A 161 -8.43 -22.53 -5.19
CA ARG A 161 -9.01 -23.79 -4.70
C ARG A 161 -10.08 -24.19 -5.68
N ASN A 162 -9.74 -25.07 -6.62
CA ASN A 162 -10.61 -26.04 -7.29
C ASN A 162 -9.75 -26.82 -8.29
N SER A 163 -8.94 -27.74 -7.77
CA SER A 163 -8.47 -28.88 -8.53
C SER A 163 -8.61 -30.07 -7.58
N THR A 164 -9.78 -30.72 -7.70
CA THR A 164 -10.02 -32.06 -7.16
C THR A 164 -9.42 -33.08 -8.11
#